data_AF-A0AAW9TJY7-F1
#
_entry.id   AF-A0AAW9TJY7-F1
#
_cell.length_a   1.000
_cell.length_b   1.000
_cell.length_c   1.000
_cell.angle_alpha   90.00
_cell.angle_beta   90.00
_cell.angle_gamma   90.00
#
_symmetry.space_group_name_H-M   'P 1'
#
loop_
_entity.id
_entity.type
_entity.pdbx_description
1 polymer ?
#
loop_
_entity_poly.entity_id
_entity_poly.type
_entity_poly.pdbx_seq_one_letter_code
_entity_poly.pdbx_strand_id
1 'polypeptide(L)'
;VRMMVMAVAFYGMATFEGPMMSIKTVNSLSHYTDWTIGHVHSGALGWNGLITFGAIYYLVPKLWNRERLYSVRMVNWHFWLATLGIVVYAAVMWVAGIQQGLMWREYDDQGFLVYSFAETVAAMFPYYVMRAAGGALFLAGALLMAFNVTMTILGRVRDEEPIFGAAPLPAPAE
;
A
#
# COMPACT_ATOMS: atom_id res chain seq x y z
N VAL A 1 -6.48 -4.64 -13.98
CA VAL A 1 -7.77 -4.12 -13.45
C VAL A 1 -7.80 -4.04 -11.94
N ARG A 2 -7.62 -5.14 -11.18
CA ARG A 2 -7.67 -5.12 -9.70
C ARG A 2 -6.85 -4.00 -9.05
N MET A 3 -5.61 -3.81 -9.48
CA MET A 3 -4.75 -2.71 -9.01
C MET A 3 -5.34 -1.32 -9.26
N MET A 4 -5.88 -1.07 -10.45
CA MET A 4 -6.45 0.24 -10.79
C MET A 4 -7.70 0.55 -9.96
N VAL A 5 -8.56 -0.45 -9.73
CA VAL A 5 -9.76 -0.29 -8.89
C VAL A 5 -9.36 0.01 -7.45
N MET A 6 -8.43 -0.74 -6.88
CA MET A 6 -7.92 -0.46 -5.53
C MET A 6 -7.21 0.89 -5.44
N ALA A 7 -6.51 1.31 -6.49
CA ALA A 7 -5.90 2.63 -6.54
C ALA A 7 -6.96 3.73 -6.37
N VAL A 8 -8.04 3.69 -7.15
CA VAL A 8 -9.12 4.67 -7.05
C VAL A 8 -9.79 4.64 -5.67
N ALA A 9 -9.92 3.47 -5.05
CA ALA A 9 -10.44 3.36 -3.68
C ALA A 9 -9.54 4.10 -2.66
N PHE A 10 -8.22 3.89 -2.72
CA PHE A 10 -7.27 4.62 -1.87
C PHE A 10 -7.19 6.11 -2.18
N TYR A 11 -7.36 6.50 -3.45
CA TYR A 11 -7.49 7.90 -3.84
C TYR A 11 -8.70 8.54 -3.19
N GLY A 12 -9.87 7.91 -3.31
CA GLY A 12 -11.11 8.38 -2.67
C GLY A 12 -10.96 8.51 -1.16
N MET A 13 -10.33 7.53 -0.51
CA MET A 13 -10.08 7.57 0.94
C MET A 13 -9.10 8.70 1.33
N ALA A 14 -7.95 8.82 0.68
CA ALA A 14 -6.98 9.87 0.99
C ALA A 14 -7.54 11.28 0.69
N THR A 15 -8.25 11.45 -0.43
CA THR A 15 -8.90 12.72 -0.79
C THR A 15 -10.12 13.06 0.06
N PHE A 16 -10.64 12.11 0.83
CA PHE A 16 -11.61 12.37 1.91
C PHE A 16 -10.92 12.72 3.23
N GLU A 17 -9.89 11.95 3.60
CA GLU A 17 -9.13 12.13 4.83
C GLU A 17 -8.38 13.48 4.88
N GLY A 18 -7.79 13.90 3.77
CA GLY A 18 -7.06 15.17 3.68
C GLY A 18 -7.91 16.39 4.07
N PRO A 19 -9.11 16.57 3.48
CA PRO A 19 -10.07 17.59 3.91
C PRO A 19 -10.45 17.46 5.39
N MET A 20 -10.70 16.26 5.91
CA MET A 20 -10.97 16.07 7.35
C MET A 20 -9.82 16.56 8.21
N MET A 21 -8.57 16.22 7.86
CA MET A 21 -7.36 16.66 8.57
C MET A 21 -7.05 18.15 8.43
N SER A 22 -7.69 18.86 7.48
CA SER A 22 -7.58 20.31 7.33
C SER A 22 -8.52 21.09 8.25
N ILE A 23 -9.51 20.43 8.85
CA ILE A 23 -10.40 21.04 9.85
C ILE A 23 -9.59 21.26 11.12
N LYS A 24 -9.57 22.49 11.66
CA LYS A 24 -8.73 22.88 12.80
C LYS A 24 -8.83 21.94 14.01
N THR A 25 -10.03 21.48 14.33
CA THR A 25 -10.26 20.56 15.47
C THR A 25 -9.62 19.20 15.23
N VAL A 26 -9.74 18.64 14.03
CA VAL A 26 -9.08 17.38 13.64
C VAL A 26 -7.57 17.58 13.53
N ASN A 27 -7.14 18.68 12.91
CA ASN A 27 -5.73 19.03 12.75
C ASN A 27 -5.03 19.19 14.09
N SER A 28 -5.73 19.71 15.10
CA SER A 28 -5.18 19.80 16.45
C SER A 28 -4.70 18.44 16.98
N LEU A 29 -5.29 17.33 16.51
CA LEU A 29 -4.93 15.94 16.85
C LEU A 29 -4.00 15.29 15.85
N SER A 30 -4.19 15.52 14.54
CA SER A 30 -3.42 14.84 13.50
C SER A 30 -2.06 15.50 13.20
N HIS A 31 -1.89 16.77 13.57
CA HIS A 31 -0.65 17.49 13.30
C HIS A 31 0.50 16.97 14.18
N TYR A 32 1.68 16.83 13.57
CA TYR A 32 2.89 16.23 14.15
C TYR A 32 2.79 14.75 14.58
N THR A 33 1.65 14.10 14.39
CA THR A 33 1.50 12.68 14.70
C THR A 33 1.67 11.79 13.47
N ASP A 34 1.85 10.50 13.71
CA ASP A 34 1.95 9.45 12.70
C ASP A 34 0.67 9.30 11.85
N TRP A 35 -0.44 9.98 12.22
CA TRP A 35 -1.63 10.08 11.37
C TRP A 35 -1.27 10.73 10.03
N THR A 36 -0.52 11.83 10.05
CA THR A 36 -0.09 12.49 8.80
C THR A 36 0.71 11.54 7.90
N ILE A 37 1.54 10.68 8.50
CA ILE A 37 2.32 9.68 7.77
C ILE A 37 1.41 8.58 7.21
N GLY A 38 0.39 8.15 7.95
CA GLY A 38 -0.66 7.25 7.49
C GLY A 38 -1.39 7.81 6.26
N HIS A 39 -1.82 9.07 6.32
CA HIS A 39 -2.48 9.77 5.22
C HIS A 39 -1.59 9.83 3.97
N VAL A 40 -0.33 10.23 4.13
CA VAL A 40 0.64 10.30 3.02
C VAL A 40 0.82 8.94 2.37
N HIS A 41 0.97 7.86 3.13
CA HIS A 41 1.21 6.53 2.56
C HIS A 41 -0.05 5.93 1.93
N SER A 42 -1.24 6.21 2.48
CA SER A 42 -2.52 5.87 1.83
C SER A 42 -2.60 6.44 0.41
N GLY A 43 -2.18 7.70 0.22
CA GLY A 43 -2.08 8.30 -1.12
C GLY A 43 -0.89 7.81 -1.94
N ALA A 44 0.30 7.75 -1.35
CA ALA A 44 1.54 7.44 -2.07
C ALA A 44 1.62 5.97 -2.51
N LEU A 45 1.33 5.03 -1.62
CA LEU A 45 1.38 3.60 -1.92
C LEU A 45 0.04 3.11 -2.46
N GLY A 46 -1.06 3.49 -1.80
CA GLY A 46 -2.39 3.03 -2.13
C GLY A 46 -2.92 3.59 -3.44
N TRP A 47 -2.76 4.90 -3.70
CA TRP A 47 -3.16 5.51 -4.98
C TRP A 47 -2.02 5.49 -6.00
N ASN A 48 -0.98 6.31 -5.80
CA ASN A 48 0.07 6.54 -6.80
C ASN A 48 0.80 5.23 -7.15
N GLY A 49 1.19 4.44 -6.14
CA GLY A 49 1.84 3.15 -6.34
C GLY A 49 0.99 2.19 -7.17
N LEU A 50 -0.24 1.90 -6.71
CA LEU A 50 -1.10 0.92 -7.39
C LEU A 50 -1.53 1.33 -8.80
N ILE A 51 -1.81 2.62 -9.04
CA ILE A 51 -2.17 3.08 -10.40
C ILE A 51 -0.98 2.95 -11.35
N THR A 52 0.22 3.33 -10.89
CA THR A 52 1.45 3.22 -11.69
C THR A 52 1.81 1.76 -11.94
N PHE A 53 1.70 0.86 -10.95
CA PHE A 53 1.91 -0.57 -11.16
C PHE A 53 0.93 -1.14 -12.20
N GLY A 54 -0.35 -0.79 -12.09
CA GLY A 54 -1.36 -1.18 -13.09
C GLY A 54 -1.03 -0.70 -14.50
N ALA A 55 -0.56 0.55 -14.63
CA ALA A 55 -0.15 1.12 -15.90
C ALA A 55 1.10 0.42 -16.48
N ILE A 56 2.11 0.15 -15.64
CA ILE A 56 3.33 -0.59 -16.05
C ILE A 56 2.95 -1.98 -16.58
N TYR A 57 2.13 -2.74 -15.86
CA TYR A 57 1.72 -4.07 -16.31
C TYR A 57 0.94 -4.06 -17.63
N TYR A 58 0.23 -2.97 -17.94
CA TYR A 58 -0.45 -2.82 -19.22
C TYR A 58 0.50 -2.38 -20.35
N LEU A 59 1.40 -1.43 -20.08
CA LEU A 59 2.25 -0.81 -21.08
C LEU A 59 3.44 -1.68 -21.48
N VAL A 60 4.07 -2.36 -20.53
CA VAL A 60 5.29 -3.16 -20.79
C VAL A 60 5.12 -4.17 -21.93
N PRO A 61 4.12 -5.07 -21.96
CA PRO A 61 4.00 -6.01 -23.07
C PRO A 61 3.77 -5.30 -24.42
N LYS A 62 3.03 -4.18 -24.43
CA LYS A 62 2.76 -3.41 -25.65
C LYS A 62 4.00 -2.72 -26.21
N LEU A 63 4.76 -2.07 -25.34
CA LEU A 63 5.97 -1.33 -25.72
C LEU A 63 7.09 -2.27 -26.19
N TRP A 64 7.15 -3.49 -25.65
CA TRP A 64 8.14 -4.51 -26.03
C TRP A 64 7.61 -5.53 -27.04
N ASN A 65 6.44 -5.28 -27.64
CA ASN A 65 5.80 -6.16 -28.63
C ASN A 65 5.71 -7.63 -28.18
N ARG A 66 5.25 -7.84 -26.94
CA ARG A 66 5.04 -9.15 -26.32
C ARG A 66 3.55 -9.46 -26.25
N GLU A 67 3.18 -10.71 -26.53
CA GLU A 67 1.79 -11.17 -26.47
C GLU A 67 1.20 -11.08 -25.06
N ARG A 68 2.01 -11.41 -24.03
CA ARG A 68 1.62 -11.35 -22.63
C ARG A 68 2.81 -11.05 -21.71
N LEU A 69 2.50 -10.68 -20.48
CA LEU A 69 3.48 -10.64 -19.38
C LEU A 69 4.03 -12.05 -19.09
N TYR A 70 5.24 -12.10 -18.52
CA TYR A 70 5.91 -13.34 -18.13
C TYR A 70 5.01 -14.24 -17.27
N SER A 71 4.32 -13.68 -16.27
CA SER A 71 3.38 -14.40 -15.41
C SER A 71 2.24 -13.51 -14.95
N VAL A 72 1.01 -13.92 -15.21
CA VAL A 72 -0.18 -13.21 -14.68
C VAL A 72 -0.40 -13.57 -13.21
N ARG A 73 0.02 -14.77 -12.77
CA ARG A 73 -0.06 -15.19 -11.37
C ARG A 73 0.79 -14.32 -10.45
N MET A 74 1.99 -13.94 -10.90
CA MET A 74 2.88 -13.03 -10.16
C MET A 74 2.28 -11.63 -10.02
N VAL A 75 1.48 -11.16 -10.99
CA VAL A 75 0.72 -9.90 -10.86
C VAL A 75 -0.31 -10.01 -9.74
N ASN A 76 -0.98 -11.17 -9.61
CA ASN A 76 -1.94 -11.41 -8.54
C ASN A 76 -1.26 -11.46 -7.15
N TRP A 77 -0.10 -12.12 -7.06
CA TRP A 77 0.71 -12.10 -5.83
C TRP A 77 1.17 -10.69 -5.46
N HIS A 78 1.68 -9.92 -6.44
CA HIS A 78 2.04 -8.53 -6.21
C HIS A 78 0.83 -7.72 -5.72
N PHE A 79 -0.35 -7.89 -6.34
CA PHE A 79 -1.57 -7.23 -5.90
C PHE A 79 -1.88 -7.49 -4.41
N TRP A 80 -1.83 -8.75 -3.96
CA TRP A 80 -2.12 -9.06 -2.57
C TRP A 80 -1.05 -8.57 -1.59
N LEU A 81 0.23 -8.70 -1.95
CA LEU A 81 1.32 -8.19 -1.12
C LEU A 81 1.27 -6.67 -0.97
N ALA A 82 1.05 -5.95 -2.08
CA ALA A 82 0.88 -4.50 -2.06
C ALA A 82 -0.35 -4.09 -1.26
N THR A 83 -1.50 -4.74 -1.48
CA THR A 83 -2.76 -4.40 -0.80
C THR A 83 -2.69 -4.68 0.70
N LEU A 84 -2.20 -5.85 1.11
CA LEU A 84 -2.04 -6.18 2.52
C LEU A 84 -1.01 -5.26 3.18
N GLY A 85 0.10 -4.98 2.49
CA GLY A 85 1.14 -4.08 2.98
C GLY A 85 0.61 -2.67 3.28
N ILE A 86 -0.15 -2.07 2.35
CA ILE A 86 -0.71 -0.73 2.57
C ILE A 86 -1.83 -0.72 3.62
N VAL A 87 -2.68 -1.74 3.68
CA VAL A 87 -3.74 -1.81 4.70
C VAL A 87 -3.13 -1.88 6.10
N VAL A 88 -2.10 -2.72 6.30
CA VAL A 88 -1.37 -2.81 7.57
C VAL A 88 -0.71 -1.48 7.89
N TYR A 89 -0.03 -0.86 6.91
CA TYR A 89 0.64 0.43 7.11
C TYR A 89 -0.36 1.51 7.57
N ALA A 90 -1.46 1.70 6.83
CA ALA A 90 -2.45 2.72 7.13
C ALA A 90 -3.12 2.51 8.49
N ALA A 91 -3.58 1.27 8.77
CA ALA A 91 -4.25 0.96 10.03
C ALA A 91 -3.35 1.24 11.25
N VAL A 92 -2.09 0.81 11.18
CA VAL A 92 -1.11 1.00 12.26
C VAL A 92 -0.81 2.47 12.49
N MET A 93 -0.68 3.27 11.42
CA MET A 93 -0.40 4.71 11.52
C MET A 93 -1.59 5.53 12.01
N TRP A 94 -2.82 5.14 11.69
CA TRP A 94 -4.00 5.77 12.29
C TRP A 94 -4.06 5.56 13.79
N VAL A 95 -3.85 4.33 14.26
CA VAL A 95 -3.84 4.02 15.70
C VAL A 95 -2.69 4.75 16.40
N ALA A 96 -1.49 4.71 15.84
CA ALA A 96 -0.32 5.42 16.37
C ALA A 96 -0.57 6.93 16.46
N GLY A 97 -1.11 7.52 15.39
CA GLY A 97 -1.35 8.96 15.32
C GLY A 97 -2.40 9.45 16.31
N ILE A 98 -3.49 8.71 16.46
CA ILE A 98 -4.52 9.00 17.48
C ILE A 98 -3.91 8.88 18.88
N GLN A 99 -3.16 7.80 19.15
CA GLN A 99 -2.56 7.59 20.47
C GLN A 99 -1.55 8.68 20.81
N GLN A 100 -0.64 9.07 19.90
CA GLN A 100 0.29 10.18 20.12
C GLN A 100 -0.46 11.48 20.42
N GLY A 101 -1.45 11.79 19.58
CA GLY A 101 -2.21 13.02 19.71
C GLY A 101 -2.95 13.09 21.05
N LEU A 102 -3.51 11.97 21.53
CA LEU A 102 -4.17 11.88 22.83
C LEU A 102 -3.16 11.97 23.98
N MET A 103 -2.07 11.20 23.94
CA MET A 103 -1.05 11.22 25.00
C MET A 103 -0.45 12.61 25.20
N TRP A 104 -0.25 13.40 24.13
CA TRP A 104 0.30 14.76 24.22
C TRP A 104 -0.68 15.82 24.76
N ARG A 105 -1.97 15.51 24.84
CA ARG A 105 -3.00 16.45 25.33
C ARG A 105 -3.75 15.96 26.57
N GLU A 106 -3.34 14.81 27.11
CA GLU A 106 -4.02 14.24 28.26
C GLU A 106 -3.59 15.00 29.52
N TYR A 107 -4.58 15.57 30.21
CA TYR A 107 -4.40 16.25 31.49
C TYR A 107 -5.08 15.45 32.60
N ASP A 108 -4.44 15.37 33.76
CA ASP A 108 -5.07 14.81 34.96
C ASP A 108 -6.07 15.77 35.60
N ASP A 109 -6.75 15.31 36.65
CA ASP A 109 -7.72 16.12 37.41
C ASP A 109 -7.10 17.37 38.04
N GLN A 110 -5.77 17.44 38.13
CA GLN A 110 -5.01 18.57 38.68
C GLN A 110 -4.49 19.52 37.59
N GLY A 111 -4.71 19.21 36.30
CA GLY A 111 -4.27 20.00 35.16
C GLY A 111 -2.81 19.79 34.75
N PHE A 112 -2.13 18.75 35.25
CA PHE A 112 -0.80 18.36 34.79
C PHE A 112 -0.88 17.41 33.60
N LEU A 113 0.15 17.42 32.75
CA LEU A 113 0.28 16.46 31.65
C LEU A 113 0.51 15.06 32.20
N VAL A 114 -0.35 14.11 31.79
CA VAL A 114 -0.29 12.72 32.26
C VAL A 114 0.95 11.99 31.74
N TYR A 115 1.33 12.26 30.50
CA TYR A 115 2.43 11.57 29.82
C TYR A 115 3.59 12.51 29.51
N SER A 116 4.80 12.05 29.81
CA SER A 116 6.02 12.64 29.25
C SER A 116 6.17 12.29 27.77
N PHE A 117 6.91 13.12 27.04
CA PHE A 117 7.19 12.84 25.62
C PHE A 117 7.93 11.51 25.41
N ALA A 118 8.84 11.14 26.33
CA ALA A 118 9.59 9.89 26.26
C ALA A 118 8.68 8.65 26.37
N GLU A 119 7.63 8.71 27.20
CA GLU A 119 6.64 7.64 27.29
C GLU A 119 5.84 7.49 26.02
N THR A 120 5.46 8.61 25.37
CA THR A 120 4.83 8.54 24.05
C THR A 120 5.75 7.89 23.02
N VAL A 121 7.03 8.26 22.98
CA VAL A 121 8.01 7.64 22.05
C VAL A 121 8.15 6.13 22.31
N ALA A 122 8.25 5.72 23.57
CA ALA A 122 8.32 4.31 23.94
C ALA A 122 7.07 3.53 23.50
N ALA A 123 5.88 4.13 23.68
CA ALA A 123 4.62 3.55 23.24
C ALA A 123 4.51 3.38 21.71
N MET A 124 5.29 4.15 20.94
CA MET A 124 5.24 4.11 19.47
C MET A 124 6.05 2.98 18.83
N PHE A 125 7.01 2.40 19.56
CA PHE A 125 7.88 1.35 19.04
C PHE A 125 7.15 0.18 18.34
N PRO A 126 6.11 -0.46 18.93
CA PRO A 126 5.41 -1.55 18.25
C PRO A 126 4.77 -1.11 16.92
N TYR A 127 4.25 0.11 16.84
CA TYR A 127 3.67 0.64 15.61
C TYR A 127 4.74 0.83 14.53
N TYR A 128 5.96 1.25 14.89
CA TYR A 128 7.06 1.36 13.93
C TYR A 128 7.50 0.01 13.37
N VAL A 129 7.51 -1.05 14.18
CA VAL A 129 7.80 -2.41 13.72
C VAL A 129 6.73 -2.88 12.73
N MET A 130 5.44 -2.71 13.07
CA MET A 130 4.35 -3.12 12.18
C MET A 130 4.31 -2.30 10.89
N ARG A 131 4.62 -1.00 10.95
CA ARG A 131 4.79 -0.14 9.78
C ARG A 131 5.88 -0.66 8.85
N ALA A 132 7.04 -1.00 9.41
CA ALA A 132 8.16 -1.56 8.65
C ALA A 132 7.77 -2.90 7.99
N ALA A 133 7.04 -3.77 8.71
CA ALA A 133 6.54 -5.02 8.15
C ALA A 133 5.56 -4.80 6.99
N GLY A 134 4.59 -3.88 7.13
CA GLY A 134 3.66 -3.51 6.05
C GLY A 134 4.39 -2.93 4.82
N GLY A 135 5.37 -2.05 5.05
CA GLY A 135 6.23 -1.51 3.99
C GLY A 135 7.08 -2.58 3.31
N ALA A 136 7.61 -3.54 4.06
CA ALA A 136 8.39 -4.66 3.52
C ALA A 136 7.54 -5.58 2.62
N LEU A 137 6.27 -5.84 2.98
CA LEU A 137 5.34 -6.57 2.11
C LEU A 137 5.10 -5.85 0.79
N PHE A 138 4.89 -4.52 0.84
CA PHE A 138 4.73 -3.70 -0.36
C PHE A 138 5.98 -3.73 -1.24
N LEU A 139 7.17 -3.60 -0.63
CA LEU A 139 8.45 -3.69 -1.32
C LEU A 139 8.67 -5.08 -1.95
N ALA A 140 8.35 -6.15 -1.24
CA ALA A 140 8.41 -7.51 -1.78
C ALA A 140 7.51 -7.66 -3.03
N GLY A 141 6.32 -7.07 -3.00
CA GLY A 141 5.45 -6.94 -4.17
C GLY A 141 6.11 -6.22 -5.34
N ALA A 142 6.75 -5.07 -5.09
CA ALA A 142 7.47 -4.32 -6.12
C ALA A 142 8.67 -5.08 -6.70
N LEU A 143 9.39 -5.87 -5.89
CA LEU A 143 10.46 -6.75 -6.35
C LEU A 143 9.93 -7.86 -7.27
N LEU A 144 8.77 -8.44 -6.94
CA LEU A 144 8.10 -9.41 -7.83
C LEU A 144 7.68 -8.76 -9.16
N MET A 145 7.23 -7.51 -9.14
CA MET A 145 6.96 -6.75 -10.36
C MET A 145 8.22 -6.57 -11.19
N ALA A 146 9.31 -6.11 -10.57
CA ALA A 146 10.57 -5.88 -11.26
C ALA A 146 11.03 -7.16 -11.98
N PHE A 147 11.04 -8.29 -11.27
CA PHE A 147 11.38 -9.58 -11.87
C PHE A 147 10.46 -9.96 -13.03
N ASN A 148 9.14 -9.85 -12.86
CA ASN A 148 8.16 -10.20 -13.90
C ASN A 148 8.32 -9.32 -15.15
N VAL A 149 8.49 -8.01 -14.96
CA VAL A 149 8.73 -7.05 -16.04
C VAL A 149 10.05 -7.36 -16.75
N THR A 150 11.14 -7.59 -16.02
CA THR A 150 12.43 -7.96 -16.62
C THR A 150 12.31 -9.23 -17.46
N MET A 151 11.67 -10.28 -16.94
CA MET A 151 11.48 -11.54 -17.68
C MET A 151 10.60 -11.36 -18.93
N THR A 152 9.60 -10.48 -18.85
CA THR A 152 8.76 -10.10 -20.01
C THR A 152 9.59 -9.39 -21.08
N ILE A 153 10.42 -8.43 -20.69
CA ILE A 153 11.32 -7.68 -21.59
C ILE A 153 12.29 -8.64 -22.29
N LEU A 154 12.84 -9.61 -21.55
CA LEU A 154 13.70 -10.67 -22.07
C LEU A 154 12.98 -11.69 -22.97
N GLY A 155 11.65 -11.60 -23.11
CA GLY A 155 10.86 -12.47 -23.98
C GLY A 155 10.63 -13.86 -23.43
N ARG A 156 10.88 -14.06 -22.14
CA ARG A 156 10.56 -15.31 -21.47
C ARG A 156 9.08 -15.32 -21.17
N VAL A 157 8.48 -16.49 -21.33
CA VAL A 157 7.08 -16.75 -21.00
C VAL A 157 7.08 -17.90 -20.01
N ARG A 158 6.35 -17.76 -18.90
CA ARG A 158 6.20 -18.83 -17.94
C ARG A 158 5.06 -19.74 -18.39
N ASP A 159 5.34 -21.03 -18.51
CA ASP A 159 4.30 -22.05 -18.58
C ASP A 159 3.64 -22.16 -17.22
N GLU A 160 2.38 -21.74 -17.17
CA GLU A 160 1.57 -21.75 -15.97
C GLU A 160 0.28 -22.49 -16.28
N GLU A 161 -0.14 -23.37 -15.37
CA GLU A 161 -1.48 -23.92 -15.45
C GLU A 161 -2.53 -22.80 -15.37
N PRO A 162 -3.65 -22.93 -16.10
CA PRO A 162 -4.72 -21.97 -16.08
C PRO A 162 -5.20 -21.67 -14.66
N ILE A 163 -5.23 -20.40 -14.28
CA ILE A 163 -5.76 -19.98 -12.98
C ILE A 163 -7.29 -20.10 -13.08
N PHE A 164 -7.81 -21.23 -12.60
CA PHE A 164 -9.19 -21.71 -12.74
C PHE A 164 -9.62 -22.01 -14.18
N GLY A 165 -9.66 -23.30 -14.54
CA GLY A 165 -10.62 -23.87 -15.51
C GLY A 165 -10.71 -23.25 -16.91
N ALA A 166 -9.79 -22.37 -17.32
CA ALA A 166 -9.72 -21.97 -18.71
C ALA A 166 -9.21 -23.18 -19.49
N ALA A 167 -10.12 -23.80 -20.24
CA ALA A 167 -9.83 -24.91 -21.12
C ALA A 167 -8.59 -24.57 -21.97
N PRO A 168 -7.68 -25.53 -22.18
CA PRO A 168 -6.50 -25.30 -23.00
C PRO A 168 -6.94 -24.74 -24.36
N LEU A 169 -6.31 -23.64 -24.79
CA LEU A 169 -6.49 -23.16 -26.16
C LEU A 169 -6.14 -24.32 -27.09
N PRO A 170 -7.01 -24.66 -28.06
CA PRO A 170 -6.75 -25.78 -28.96
C PRO A 170 -5.42 -25.54 -29.66
N ALA A 171 -4.53 -26.53 -29.59
CA ALA A 171 -3.29 -26.51 -30.35
C ALA A 171 -3.62 -26.33 -31.84
N PRO A 172 -2.85 -25.52 -32.59
CA PRO A 172 -3.06 -25.40 -34.02
C PRO A 172 -2.92 -26.79 -34.64
N ALA A 173 -3.94 -27.19 -35.40
CA ALA A 173 -3.93 -28.44 -36.16
C ALA A 173 -2.82 -28.35 -37.21
N GLU A 174 -1.93 -29.35 -37.22
CA GLU A 174 -1.02 -29.63 -38.34
C GLU A 174 -1.79 -29.98 -39.61
#